data_AF-A0A7C4FD70-F1
#
_entry.id   AF-A0A7C4FD70-F1
#
_cell.length_a   1.000
_cell.length_b   1.000
_cell.length_c   1.000
_cell.angle_alpha   90.00
_cell.angle_beta   90.00
_cell.angle_gamma   90.00
#
_symmetry.space_group_name_H-M   'P 1'
#
loop_
_entity.id
_entity.type
_entity.pdbx_description
1 polymer ?
#
loop_
_entity_poly.entity_id
_entity_poly.type
_entity_poly.pdbx_seq_one_letter_code
_entity_poly.pdbx_strand_id
1 'polypeptide(L)'
;MSQESISSRLRGAAASLILWVVLYMLVNTLIFATLPSYIPGFKELLEPYSTYVGVGLALGFGYMIVRSASNLAYWMLRLRHPHSTAAAVRSVLTILGVGALAAAVAGGAAGGAAGVALGGFIGMVVGFATQQVLGQAVAGLFVLLVRPIKIGDYVMVAGEQGVVEDVTTMFTIIRKDDGTLALIPNNQLVGSKIYVIKRGS
;
A
#
# COMPACT_ATOMS: atom_id res chain seq x y z
N MET A 1 -4.28 -2.35 -25.72
CA MET A 1 -4.35 -3.70 -25.13
C MET A 1 -5.82 -3.98 -24.82
N SER A 2 -6.42 -5.03 -25.39
CA SER A 2 -7.87 -5.26 -25.29
C SER A 2 -8.29 -5.72 -23.88
N GLN A 3 -9.50 -5.39 -23.44
CA GLN A 3 -10.09 -5.80 -22.15
C GLN A 3 -10.00 -7.32 -21.91
N GLU A 4 -10.20 -8.11 -22.97
CA GLU A 4 -10.12 -9.57 -22.94
C GLU A 4 -8.72 -10.08 -22.54
N SER A 5 -7.66 -9.44 -23.05
CA SER A 5 -6.27 -9.77 -22.69
C SER A 5 -5.87 -9.35 -21.27
N ILE A 6 -6.59 -8.41 -20.65
CA ILE A 6 -6.36 -8.02 -19.25
C ILE A 6 -6.95 -9.08 -18.32
N SER A 7 -8.17 -9.54 -18.61
CA SER A 7 -8.88 -10.52 -17.79
C SER A 7 -8.16 -11.88 -17.75
N SER A 8 -7.57 -12.32 -18.88
CA SER A 8 -6.79 -13.55 -18.94
C SER A 8 -5.50 -13.46 -18.14
N ARG A 9 -4.81 -12.30 -18.19
CA ARG A 9 -3.62 -12.06 -17.39
C ARG A 9 -3.92 -11.91 -15.90
N LEU A 10 -5.07 -11.35 -15.55
CA LEU A 10 -5.55 -11.29 -14.16
C LEU A 10 -5.76 -12.70 -13.60
N ARG A 11 -6.46 -13.57 -14.34
CA ARG A 11 -6.66 -14.98 -13.97
C ARG A 11 -5.32 -15.70 -13.83
N GLY A 12 -4.38 -15.49 -14.77
CA GLY A 12 -3.04 -16.05 -14.68
C GLY A 12 -2.27 -15.58 -13.44
N ALA A 13 -2.37 -14.29 -13.09
CA ALA A 13 -1.73 -13.75 -11.89
C ALA A 13 -2.34 -14.32 -10.60
N ALA A 14 -3.67 -14.46 -10.54
CA ALA A 14 -4.36 -15.08 -9.41
C ALA A 14 -3.98 -16.57 -9.27
N ALA A 15 -3.98 -17.31 -10.38
CA ALA A 15 -3.55 -18.69 -10.41
C ALA A 15 -2.10 -18.86 -9.96
N SER A 16 -1.21 -17.94 -10.38
CA SER A 16 0.20 -17.94 -9.96
C SER A 16 0.32 -17.72 -8.45
N LEU A 17 -0.43 -16.77 -7.88
CA LEU A 17 -0.43 -16.52 -6.45
C LEU A 17 -0.87 -17.76 -5.67
N ILE A 18 -2.00 -18.35 -6.06
CA ILE A 18 -2.54 -19.57 -5.43
C ILE A 18 -1.52 -20.71 -5.55
N LEU A 19 -0.94 -20.89 -6.75
CA LEU A 19 0.07 -21.92 -6.99
C LEU A 19 1.26 -21.77 -6.04
N TRP A 20 1.83 -20.57 -5.88
CA TRP A 20 2.98 -20.36 -5.00
C TRP A 20 2.64 -20.56 -3.53
N VAL A 21 1.45 -20.15 -3.10
CA VAL A 21 0.97 -20.39 -1.72
C VAL A 21 0.80 -21.88 -1.46
N VAL A 22 0.10 -22.59 -2.36
CA VAL A 22 -0.12 -24.04 -2.24
C VAL A 22 1.21 -24.78 -2.31
N LEU A 23 2.10 -24.42 -3.23
CA LEU A 23 3.42 -25.05 -3.36
C LEU A 23 4.27 -24.83 -2.10
N TYR A 24 4.25 -23.64 -1.51
CA TYR A 24 4.91 -23.39 -0.23
C TYR A 24 4.35 -24.28 0.88
N MET A 25 3.02 -24.37 1.01
CA MET A 25 2.37 -25.21 2.01
C MET A 25 2.70 -26.69 1.82
N LEU A 26 2.66 -27.17 0.58
CA LEU A 26 2.99 -28.56 0.23
C LEU A 26 4.44 -28.86 0.53
N VAL A 27 5.37 -28.03 0.08
CA VAL A 27 6.82 -28.20 0.30
C VAL A 27 7.14 -28.15 1.79
N ASN A 28 6.57 -27.19 2.53
CA ASN A 28 6.75 -27.07 3.96
C ASN A 28 6.24 -28.33 4.70
N THR A 29 5.03 -28.79 4.39
CA THR A 29 4.43 -29.99 5.01
C THR A 29 5.18 -31.25 4.61
N LEU A 30 5.68 -31.32 3.37
CA LEU A 30 6.48 -32.44 2.88
C LEU A 30 7.78 -32.55 3.68
N ILE A 31 8.50 -31.45 3.83
CA ILE A 31 9.83 -31.42 4.49
C ILE A 31 9.72 -31.62 6.00
N PHE A 32 8.79 -30.93 6.67
CA PHE A 32 8.74 -30.92 8.14
C PHE A 32 7.83 -31.97 8.77
N ALA A 33 6.85 -32.50 8.04
CA ALA A 33 5.89 -33.47 8.58
C ALA A 33 5.93 -34.82 7.85
N THR A 34 5.92 -34.80 6.52
CA THR A 34 5.72 -36.01 5.72
C THR A 34 7.01 -36.83 5.64
N LEU A 35 8.12 -36.28 5.14
CA LEU A 35 9.39 -37.00 4.99
C LEU A 35 9.92 -37.61 6.30
N PRO A 36 9.90 -36.90 7.45
CA PRO A 36 10.32 -37.47 8.74
C PRO A 36 9.50 -38.68 9.17
N SER A 37 8.25 -38.82 8.70
CA SER A 37 7.36 -39.93 9.06
C SER A 37 7.63 -41.21 8.25
N TYR A 38 8.18 -41.10 7.03
CA TYR A 38 8.43 -42.25 6.16
C TYR A 38 9.89 -42.70 6.14
N ILE A 39 10.85 -41.78 6.41
CA ILE A 39 12.28 -42.07 6.33
C ILE A 39 12.88 -42.07 7.73
N PRO A 40 13.27 -43.25 8.28
CA PRO A 40 13.98 -43.34 9.55
C PRO A 40 15.29 -42.53 9.53
N GLY A 41 15.59 -41.79 10.60
CA GLY A 41 16.80 -40.97 10.70
C GLY A 41 16.76 -39.61 9.96
N PHE A 42 15.78 -39.37 9.08
CA PHE A 42 15.65 -38.08 8.38
C PHE A 42 15.35 -36.93 9.35
N LYS A 43 14.52 -37.19 10.37
CA LYS A 43 14.20 -36.21 11.42
C LYS A 43 15.46 -35.72 12.14
N GLU A 44 16.33 -36.65 12.53
CA GLU A 44 17.57 -36.37 13.27
C GLU A 44 18.54 -35.53 12.43
N LEU A 45 18.58 -35.76 11.11
CA LEU A 45 19.38 -34.93 10.20
C LEU A 45 18.78 -33.53 9.99
N LEU A 46 17.44 -33.42 9.98
CA LEU A 46 16.74 -32.16 9.71
C LEU A 46 16.65 -31.25 10.93
N GLU A 47 16.50 -31.81 12.13
CA GLU A 47 16.24 -31.07 13.37
C GLU A 47 17.23 -29.91 13.62
N PRO A 48 18.56 -30.11 13.49
CA PRO A 48 19.54 -29.02 13.68
C PRO A 48 19.42 -27.92 12.62
N TYR A 49 18.92 -28.24 11.43
CA TYR A 49 18.84 -27.34 10.29
C TYR A 49 17.43 -26.80 10.03
N SER A 50 16.45 -27.21 10.84
CA SER A 50 15.04 -26.96 10.60
C SER A 50 14.72 -25.47 10.46
N THR A 51 15.29 -24.63 11.31
CA THR A 51 15.17 -23.16 11.24
C THR A 51 15.77 -22.60 9.94
N TYR A 52 16.98 -23.03 9.56
CA TYR A 52 17.64 -22.51 8.36
C TYR A 52 16.91 -22.93 7.07
N VAL A 53 16.44 -24.18 7.01
CA VAL A 53 15.62 -24.68 5.90
C VAL A 53 14.30 -23.91 5.84
N GLY A 54 13.64 -23.70 6.99
CA GLY A 54 12.40 -22.91 7.07
C GLY A 54 12.58 -21.48 6.58
N VAL A 55 13.66 -20.81 7.00
CA VAL A 55 14.02 -19.46 6.55
C VAL A 55 14.25 -19.43 5.04
N GLY A 56 15.02 -20.39 4.50
CA GLY A 56 15.29 -20.48 3.06
C GLY A 56 14.01 -20.66 2.24
N LEU A 57 13.13 -21.56 2.67
CA LEU A 57 11.82 -21.78 2.05
C LEU A 57 10.94 -20.53 2.14
N ALA A 58 10.87 -19.91 3.32
CA ALA A 58 10.07 -18.72 3.55
C ALA A 58 10.56 -17.54 2.68
N LEU A 59 11.87 -17.31 2.57
CA LEU A 59 12.40 -16.24 1.71
C LEU A 59 12.17 -16.53 0.23
N GLY A 60 12.44 -17.75 -0.22
CA GLY A 60 12.25 -18.16 -1.61
C GLY A 60 10.79 -18.06 -2.03
N PHE A 61 9.92 -18.86 -1.40
CA PHE A 61 8.50 -18.89 -1.72
C PHE A 61 7.78 -17.60 -1.33
N GLY A 62 8.11 -17.01 -0.18
CA GLY A 62 7.53 -15.75 0.26
C GLY A 62 7.80 -14.62 -0.72
N TYR A 63 9.00 -14.53 -1.29
CA TYR A 63 9.28 -13.55 -2.34
C TYR A 63 8.42 -13.78 -3.59
N MET A 64 8.22 -15.04 -3.99
CA MET A 64 7.36 -15.39 -5.13
C MET A 64 5.89 -15.08 -4.87
N ILE A 65 5.41 -15.32 -3.65
CA ILE A 65 4.06 -14.98 -3.19
C ILE A 65 3.89 -13.46 -3.21
N VAL A 66 4.80 -12.69 -2.62
CA VAL A 66 4.77 -11.22 -2.63
C VAL A 66 4.75 -10.70 -4.06
N ARG A 67 5.66 -11.18 -4.92
CA ARG A 67 5.72 -10.75 -6.33
C ARG A 67 4.42 -11.09 -7.08
N SER A 68 3.81 -12.24 -6.79
CA SER A 68 2.56 -12.67 -7.42
C SER A 68 1.36 -11.85 -6.92
N ALA A 69 1.31 -11.52 -5.63
CA ALA A 69 0.29 -10.66 -5.05
C ALA A 69 0.39 -9.24 -5.61
N SER A 70 1.60 -8.67 -5.69
CA SER A 70 1.83 -7.36 -6.31
C SER A 70 1.47 -7.36 -7.81
N ASN A 71 1.74 -8.45 -8.53
CA ASN A 71 1.33 -8.59 -9.93
C ASN A 71 -0.19 -8.69 -10.08
N LEU A 72 -0.87 -9.40 -9.17
CA LEU A 72 -2.32 -9.50 -9.16
C LEU A 72 -2.94 -8.10 -8.98
N ALA A 73 -2.46 -7.34 -7.99
CA ALA A 73 -2.88 -5.97 -7.76
C ALA A 73 -2.61 -5.06 -8.97
N TYR A 74 -1.46 -5.21 -9.63
CA TYR A 74 -1.15 -4.49 -10.86
C TYR A 74 -2.21 -4.74 -11.96
N TRP A 75 -2.57 -6.00 -12.20
CA TRP A 75 -3.56 -6.36 -13.23
C TRP A 75 -4.97 -5.90 -12.85
N MET A 76 -5.31 -5.94 -11.55
CA MET A 76 -6.56 -5.37 -11.05
C MET A 76 -6.62 -3.86 -11.30
N LEU A 77 -5.55 -3.12 -10.99
CA LEU A 77 -5.52 -1.68 -11.21
C LEU A 77 -5.56 -1.31 -12.69
N ARG A 78 -4.95 -2.12 -13.54
CA ARG A 78 -4.92 -1.89 -15.00
C ARG A 78 -6.31 -1.93 -15.65
N LEU A 79 -7.33 -2.44 -14.96
CA LEU A 79 -8.72 -2.37 -15.42
C LEU A 79 -9.28 -0.94 -15.40
N ARG A 80 -8.76 -0.08 -14.53
CA ARG A 80 -9.29 1.29 -14.31
C ARG A 80 -8.25 2.39 -14.50
N HIS A 81 -6.96 2.08 -14.36
CA HIS A 81 -5.89 3.08 -14.32
C HIS A 81 -4.81 2.85 -15.38
N PRO A 82 -4.09 3.91 -15.80
CA PRO A 82 -2.96 3.82 -16.71
C PRO A 82 -1.81 2.96 -16.15
N HIS A 83 -0.90 2.57 -17.05
CA HIS A 83 0.24 1.73 -16.72
C HIS A 83 1.14 2.33 -15.63
N SER A 84 1.37 3.65 -15.64
CA SER A 84 2.20 4.35 -14.67
C SER A 84 1.66 4.22 -13.24
N THR A 85 0.36 4.44 -13.03
CA THR A 85 -0.29 4.30 -11.72
C THR A 85 -0.27 2.85 -11.24
N ALA A 86 -0.59 1.90 -12.12
CA ALA A 86 -0.58 0.48 -11.77
C ALA A 86 0.84 0.00 -11.41
N ALA A 87 1.86 0.44 -12.15
CA ALA A 87 3.26 0.12 -11.87
C ALA A 87 3.73 0.72 -10.55
N ALA A 88 3.35 1.96 -10.22
CA ALA A 88 3.65 2.58 -8.94
C ALA A 88 3.07 1.78 -7.76
N VAL A 89 1.80 1.38 -7.85
CA VAL A 89 1.15 0.57 -6.82
C VAL A 89 1.82 -0.80 -6.68
N ARG A 90 2.21 -1.43 -7.78
CA ARG A 90 2.97 -2.68 -7.75
C ARG A 90 4.28 -2.52 -6.98
N SER A 91 5.03 -1.45 -7.23
CA SER A 91 6.30 -1.19 -6.53
C SER A 91 6.07 -1.00 -5.04
N VAL A 92 5.08 -0.19 -4.66
CA VAL A 92 4.72 0.03 -3.24
C VAL A 92 4.34 -1.28 -2.57
N LEU A 93 3.44 -2.07 -3.16
CA LEU A 93 3.04 -3.37 -2.61
C LEU A 93 4.19 -4.37 -2.50
N THR A 94 5.14 -4.32 -3.45
CA THR A 94 6.32 -5.18 -3.40
C THR A 94 7.25 -4.78 -2.25
N ILE A 95 7.49 -3.48 -2.05
CA ILE A 95 8.30 -2.98 -0.93
C ILE A 95 7.66 -3.36 0.41
N LEU A 96 6.36 -3.09 0.57
CA LEU A 96 5.62 -3.44 1.79
C LEU A 96 5.58 -4.96 2.02
N GLY A 97 5.37 -5.74 0.96
CA GLY A 97 5.34 -7.19 1.03
C GLY A 97 6.69 -7.80 1.40
N VAL A 98 7.81 -7.28 0.86
CA VAL A 98 9.16 -7.72 1.26
C VAL A 98 9.45 -7.36 2.72
N GLY A 99 9.01 -6.19 3.18
CA GLY A 99 9.12 -5.81 4.59
C GLY A 99 8.32 -6.74 5.51
N ALA A 100 7.07 -7.05 5.14
CA ALA A 100 6.23 -8.01 5.86
C ALA A 100 6.84 -9.42 5.87
N LEU A 101 7.42 -9.85 4.75
CA LEU A 101 8.14 -11.12 4.66
C LEU A 101 9.33 -11.15 5.62
N ALA A 102 10.16 -10.11 5.65
CA ALA A 102 11.30 -10.04 6.55
C ALA A 102 10.85 -10.12 8.02
N ALA A 103 9.78 -9.42 8.39
CA ALA A 103 9.19 -9.49 9.73
C ALA A 103 8.66 -10.90 10.06
N ALA A 104 7.98 -11.56 9.13
CA ALA A 104 7.50 -12.92 9.31
C ALA A 104 8.64 -13.93 9.50
N VAL A 105 9.70 -13.82 8.69
CA VAL A 105 10.90 -14.66 8.81
C VAL A 105 11.61 -14.43 10.14
N ALA A 106 11.79 -13.17 10.55
CA ALA A 106 12.36 -12.85 11.87
C ALA A 106 11.51 -13.44 13.01
N GLY A 107 10.18 -13.34 12.90
CA GLY A 107 9.25 -13.91 13.88
C GLY A 107 9.33 -15.44 13.99
N GLY A 108 9.50 -16.12 12.86
CA GLY A 108 9.63 -17.59 12.82
C GLY A 108 11.00 -18.08 13.30
N ALA A 109 12.08 -17.38 12.95
CA ALA A 109 13.45 -17.85 13.19
C ALA A 109 14.06 -17.37 14.51
N ALA A 110 13.77 -16.13 14.91
CA ALA A 110 14.32 -15.49 16.11
C ALA A 110 13.25 -15.27 17.21
N GLY A 111 12.04 -15.79 17.00
CA GLY A 111 10.92 -15.71 17.92
C GLY A 111 9.98 -14.53 17.66
N GLY A 112 8.75 -14.65 18.13
CA GLY A 112 7.67 -13.70 17.83
C GLY A 112 8.01 -12.25 18.19
N ALA A 113 8.77 -12.01 19.26
CA ALA A 113 9.22 -10.68 19.65
C ALA A 113 10.10 -10.01 18.58
N ALA A 114 10.99 -10.77 17.93
CA ALA A 114 11.84 -10.25 16.86
C ALA A 114 11.01 -9.87 15.63
N GLY A 115 10.02 -10.69 15.28
CA GLY A 115 9.10 -10.40 14.18
C GLY A 115 8.24 -9.16 14.43
N VAL A 116 7.71 -9.02 15.66
CA VAL A 116 6.96 -7.82 16.07
C VAL A 116 7.85 -6.58 16.09
N ALA A 117 9.09 -6.67 16.59
CA ALA A 117 10.02 -5.55 16.61
C ALA A 117 10.35 -5.07 15.19
N LEU A 118 10.71 -5.99 14.28
CA LEU A 118 11.04 -5.65 12.90
C LEU A 118 9.81 -5.15 12.12
N GLY A 119 8.68 -5.83 12.26
CA GLY A 119 7.41 -5.41 11.63
C GLY A 119 6.94 -4.06 12.13
N GLY A 120 7.05 -3.81 13.43
CA GLY A 120 6.74 -2.52 14.06
C GLY A 120 7.65 -1.41 13.54
N PHE A 121 8.96 -1.65 13.45
CA PHE A 121 9.90 -0.70 12.87
C PHE A 121 9.56 -0.36 11.40
N ILE A 122 9.34 -1.37 10.56
CA ILE A 122 8.95 -1.17 9.16
C ILE A 122 7.64 -0.40 9.07
N GLY A 123 6.65 -0.74 9.89
CA GLY A 123 5.37 -0.05 9.97
C GLY A 123 5.52 1.42 10.35
N MET A 124 6.37 1.74 11.33
CA MET A 124 6.68 3.12 11.72
C MET A 124 7.32 3.92 10.58
N VAL A 125 8.32 3.34 9.91
CA VAL A 125 8.99 4.00 8.77
C VAL A 125 8.00 4.31 7.65
N VAL A 126 7.15 3.34 7.30
CA VAL A 126 6.09 3.52 6.28
C VAL A 126 5.07 4.57 6.74
N GLY A 127 4.69 4.56 8.01
CA GLY A 127 3.78 5.55 8.60
C GLY A 127 4.33 6.97 8.49
N PHE A 128 5.59 7.18 8.85
CA PHE A 128 6.25 8.48 8.70
C PHE A 128 6.39 8.90 7.23
N ALA A 129 6.70 7.98 6.34
CA ALA A 129 6.78 8.28 4.90
C ALA A 129 5.42 8.71 4.30
N THR A 130 4.31 8.18 4.83
CA THR A 130 2.96 8.44 4.32
C THR A 130 2.20 9.54 5.07
N GLN A 131 2.76 10.03 6.19
CA GLN A 131 2.12 10.97 7.10
C GLN A 131 1.55 12.21 6.39
N GLN A 132 2.32 12.83 5.49
CA GLN A 132 1.89 14.05 4.79
C GLN A 132 0.69 13.82 3.86
N VAL A 133 0.67 12.70 3.15
CA VAL A 133 -0.41 12.35 2.22
C VAL A 133 -1.68 12.01 2.98
N LEU A 134 -1.56 11.24 4.06
CA LEU A 134 -2.68 10.92 4.94
C LEU A 134 -3.25 12.18 5.59
N GLY A 135 -2.39 13.11 6.02
CA GLY A 135 -2.80 14.40 6.57
C GLY A 135 -3.64 15.22 5.58
N GLN A 136 -3.27 15.24 4.30
CA GLN A 136 -4.07 15.91 3.26
C GLN A 136 -5.43 15.24 3.07
N ALA A 137 -5.47 13.91 2.99
CA ALA A 137 -6.73 13.17 2.81
C ALA A 137 -7.71 13.38 3.98
N VAL A 138 -7.21 13.31 5.22
CA VAL A 138 -8.03 13.53 6.43
C VAL A 138 -8.53 14.98 6.48
N ALA A 139 -7.68 15.95 6.17
CA ALA A 139 -8.08 17.35 6.09
C ALA A 139 -9.14 17.59 5.00
N GLY A 140 -8.99 16.97 3.83
CA GLY A 140 -10.00 17.05 2.77
C GLY A 140 -11.34 16.45 3.17
N LEU A 141 -11.32 15.28 3.80
CA LEU A 141 -12.54 14.66 4.34
C LEU A 141 -13.21 15.57 5.37
N PHE A 142 -12.44 16.19 6.27
CA PHE A 142 -12.95 17.15 7.25
C PHE A 142 -13.62 18.35 6.57
N VAL A 143 -12.98 18.95 5.56
CA VAL A 143 -13.55 20.09 4.81
C VAL A 143 -14.85 19.69 4.12
N LEU A 144 -14.91 18.49 3.52
CA LEU A 144 -16.11 17.99 2.85
C LEU A 144 -17.28 17.74 3.81
N LEU A 145 -16.98 17.29 5.04
CA LEU A 145 -17.98 16.98 6.07
C LEU A 145 -18.50 18.25 6.77
N VAL A 146 -17.59 19.11 7.25
CA VAL A 146 -17.94 20.31 8.03
C VAL A 146 -18.33 21.48 7.11
N ARG A 147 -17.86 21.47 5.86
CA ARG A 147 -18.09 22.52 4.85
C ARG A 147 -17.84 23.94 5.39
N PRO A 148 -16.64 24.24 5.93
CA PRO A 148 -16.30 25.58 6.40
C PRO A 148 -16.26 26.62 5.25
N ILE A 149 -16.06 26.14 4.02
CA ILE A 149 -16.11 26.89 2.77
C ILE A 149 -17.00 26.14 1.78
N LYS A 150 -17.69 26.88 0.91
CA LYS A 150 -18.51 26.33 -0.16
C LYS A 150 -17.89 26.64 -1.52
N ILE A 151 -18.17 25.77 -2.49
CA ILE A 151 -17.86 26.04 -3.89
C ILE A 151 -18.60 27.32 -4.30
N GLY A 152 -17.87 28.26 -4.91
CA GLY A 152 -18.36 29.60 -5.24
C GLY A 152 -18.06 30.68 -4.20
N ASP A 153 -17.61 30.33 -2.99
CA ASP A 153 -17.18 31.34 -2.02
C ASP A 153 -15.90 32.03 -2.49
N TYR A 154 -15.84 33.35 -2.33
CA TYR A 154 -14.61 34.12 -2.53
C TYR A 154 -13.83 34.14 -1.22
N VAL A 155 -12.63 33.54 -1.22
CA VAL A 155 -11.85 33.31 0.00
C VAL A 155 -10.42 33.78 -0.15
N MET A 156 -9.80 34.06 0.99
CA MET A 156 -8.35 34.26 1.11
C MET A 156 -7.79 33.26 2.12
N VAL A 157 -6.91 32.37 1.65
CA VAL A 157 -6.30 31.30 2.47
C VAL A 157 -4.89 31.01 1.99
N ALA A 158 -3.97 30.77 2.92
CA ALA A 158 -2.56 30.45 2.61
C ALA A 158 -1.84 31.49 1.73
N GLY A 159 -2.25 32.76 1.77
CA GLY A 159 -1.68 33.84 0.95
C GLY A 159 -2.26 33.93 -0.46
N GLU A 160 -3.22 33.06 -0.80
CA GLU A 160 -3.91 33.05 -2.09
C GLU A 160 -5.35 33.54 -1.95
N GLN A 161 -5.81 34.30 -2.95
CA GLN A 161 -7.13 34.91 -2.98
C GLN A 161 -7.86 34.58 -4.28
N GLY A 162 -9.13 34.21 -4.18
CA GLY A 162 -9.95 33.88 -5.35
C GLY A 162 -11.24 33.15 -5.00
N VAL A 163 -11.91 32.61 -6.01
CA VAL A 163 -13.14 31.83 -5.86
C VAL A 163 -12.82 30.35 -5.69
N VAL A 164 -13.44 29.69 -4.71
CA VAL A 164 -13.35 28.23 -4.54
C VAL A 164 -14.04 27.55 -5.72
N GLU A 165 -13.28 26.84 -6.53
CA GLU A 165 -13.79 26.14 -7.71
C GLU A 165 -14.16 24.69 -7.37
N ASP A 166 -13.31 23.99 -6.62
CA ASP A 166 -13.56 22.61 -6.23
C ASP A 166 -12.81 22.24 -4.95
N VAL A 167 -13.32 21.23 -4.25
CA VAL A 167 -12.69 20.63 -3.07
C VAL A 167 -12.54 19.13 -3.31
N THR A 168 -11.32 18.72 -3.61
CA THR A 168 -10.97 17.29 -3.75
C THR A 168 -10.49 16.70 -2.43
N THR A 169 -10.25 15.39 -2.39
CA THR A 169 -9.73 14.73 -1.19
C THR A 169 -8.34 15.24 -0.77
N MET A 170 -7.49 15.66 -1.71
CA MET A 170 -6.11 16.09 -1.42
C MET A 170 -5.91 17.61 -1.49
N PHE A 171 -6.61 18.27 -2.42
CA PHE A 171 -6.42 19.68 -2.72
C PHE A 171 -7.75 20.43 -2.80
N THR A 172 -7.73 21.69 -2.39
CA THR A 172 -8.77 22.68 -2.70
C THR A 172 -8.29 23.55 -3.84
N ILE A 173 -9.12 23.70 -4.87
CA ILE A 173 -8.80 24.44 -6.09
C ILE A 173 -9.42 25.83 -5.95
N ILE A 174 -8.57 26.86 -6.01
CA ILE A 174 -8.98 28.26 -5.99
C ILE A 174 -8.63 28.89 -7.33
N ARG A 175 -9.62 29.50 -7.97
CA ARG A 175 -9.45 30.30 -9.17
C ARG A 175 -9.19 31.74 -8.78
N LYS A 176 -7.98 32.22 -9.05
CA LYS A 176 -7.57 33.61 -8.82
C LYS A 176 -8.25 34.56 -9.82
N ASP A 177 -8.20 35.85 -9.54
CA ASP A 177 -8.79 36.89 -10.40
C ASP A 177 -8.10 37.01 -11.76
N ASP A 178 -6.84 36.60 -11.87
CA ASP A 178 -6.08 36.52 -13.14
C ASP A 178 -6.43 35.27 -13.97
N GLY A 179 -7.32 34.40 -13.47
CA GLY A 179 -7.73 33.15 -14.10
C GLY A 179 -6.85 31.94 -13.77
N THR A 180 -5.75 32.13 -13.04
CA THR A 180 -4.83 31.05 -12.63
C THR A 180 -5.47 30.14 -11.57
N LEU A 181 -5.17 28.84 -11.62
CA LEU A 181 -5.60 27.86 -10.62
C LEU A 181 -4.53 27.65 -9.55
N ALA A 182 -4.88 27.93 -8.30
CA ALA A 182 -4.08 27.58 -7.13
C ALA A 182 -4.58 26.26 -6.54
N LEU A 183 -3.71 25.25 -6.48
CA LEU A 183 -3.99 23.98 -5.81
C LEU A 183 -3.43 24.03 -4.40
N ILE A 184 -4.31 24.18 -3.42
CA ILE A 184 -3.92 24.30 -2.02
C ILE A 184 -4.07 22.95 -1.32
N PRO A 185 -3.00 22.37 -0.75
CA PRO A 185 -3.09 21.15 0.04
C PRO A 185 -4.10 21.31 1.18
N ASN A 186 -5.00 20.34 1.34
CA ASN A 186 -6.09 20.48 2.31
C ASN A 186 -5.60 20.62 3.76
N ASN A 187 -4.46 20.01 4.11
CA ASN A 187 -3.85 20.18 5.44
C ASN A 187 -3.40 21.63 5.69
N GLN A 188 -2.90 22.32 4.66
CA GLN A 188 -2.54 23.73 4.73
C GLN A 188 -3.79 24.60 4.83
N LEU A 189 -4.87 24.24 4.13
CA LEU A 189 -6.15 24.95 4.21
C LEU A 189 -6.75 24.89 5.61
N VAL A 190 -6.84 23.70 6.22
CA VAL A 190 -7.37 23.52 7.57
C VAL A 190 -6.46 24.13 8.65
N GLY A 191 -5.14 24.11 8.43
CA GLY A 191 -4.16 24.69 9.35
C GLY A 191 -4.02 26.21 9.28
N SER A 192 -4.63 26.86 8.28
CA SER A 192 -4.51 28.31 8.05
C SER A 192 -5.78 29.06 8.44
N LYS A 193 -5.65 30.37 8.69
CA LYS A 193 -6.82 31.25 8.80
C LYS A 193 -7.50 31.35 7.43
N ILE A 194 -8.82 31.13 7.42
CA ILE A 194 -9.67 31.23 6.23
C ILE A 194 -10.50 32.50 6.35
N TYR A 195 -10.35 33.43 5.41
CA TYR A 195 -11.20 34.61 5.32
C TYR A 195 -12.22 34.41 4.20
N VAL A 196 -13.50 34.35 4.54
CA VAL A 196 -14.60 34.29 3.56
C VAL A 196 -15.10 35.71 3.33
N ILE A 197 -14.93 36.21 2.11
CA ILE A 197 -15.31 37.58 1.73
C ILE A 197 -16.67 37.48 1.04
N LYS A 198 -17.73 37.96 1.70
CA LYS A 198 -19.02 38.14 1.02
C LYS A 198 -18.88 39.27 0.00
N ARG A 199 -18.84 38.95 -1.30
CA ARG A 199 -19.11 39.97 -2.33
C ARG A 199 -20.55 40.44 -2.12
N GLY A 200 -20.71 41.67 -1.67
CA GLY A 200 -22.01 42.29 -1.46
C GLY A 200 -22.83 42.24 -2.74
N SER A 201 -24.09 41.83 -2.60
CA SER A 201 -25.17 42.08 -3.56
C SER A 201 -25.47 43.57 -3.63
#